data_AF-A0A957QNQ0-F1
#
_entry.id   AF-A0A957QNQ0-F1
#
_cell.length_a   1.000
_cell.length_b   1.000
_cell.length_c   1.000
_cell.angle_alpha   90.00
_cell.angle_beta   90.00
_cell.angle_gamma   90.00
#
_symmetry.space_group_name_H-M   'P 1'
#
loop_
_entity.id
_entity.type
_entity.pdbx_description
1 polymer ?
#
loop_
_entity_poly.entity_id
_entity_poly.type
_entity_poly.pdbx_seq_one_letter_code
_entity_poly.pdbx_strand_id
1 'polypeptide(L)' 'DMVAFRERGVEYVLTTTPVLDGRSFGTNMMEAALTAIAGKGRPLNDAELNALLDELQFKPTMHRLG' A
#
# COMPACT_ATOMS: atom_id res chain seq x y z
N ASP A 1 -1.76 -2.34 17.46
CA ASP A 1 -0.37 -2.02 17.10
C ASP A 1 -0.02 -0.55 17.24
N MET A 2 -0.69 0.37 16.55
CA MET A 2 -0.37 1.83 16.61
C MET A 2 -0.37 2.42 18.04
N VAL A 3 -1.33 2.02 18.88
CA VAL A 3 -1.39 2.42 20.30
C VAL A 3 -0.17 1.90 21.08
N ALA A 4 0.17 0.62 20.90
CA ALA A 4 1.31 0.00 21.56
C ALA A 4 2.66 0.60 21.11
N PHE A 5 2.79 1.02 19.85
CA PHE A 5 3.96 1.74 19.36
C PHE A 5 4.10 3.12 20.01
N ARG A 6 2.99 3.86 20.09
CA ARG A 6 2.96 5.16 20.77
C ARG A 6 3.32 5.04 22.25
N GLU A 7 2.77 4.06 22.97
CA GLU A 7 3.08 3.81 24.39
C GLU A 7 4.56 3.47 24.64
N ARG A 8 5.26 2.95 23.62
CA ARG A 8 6.69 2.62 23.67
C ARG A 8 7.60 3.75 23.17
N GLY A 9 7.04 4.92 22.86
CA GLY A 9 7.81 6.09 22.43
C GLY A 9 8.24 6.09 20.96
N VAL A 10 7.56 5.33 20.08
CA VAL A 10 7.79 5.41 18.63
C VAL A 10 7.21 6.72 18.11
N GLU A 11 8.04 7.53 17.44
CA GLU A 11 7.64 8.85 16.90
C GLU A 11 7.01 8.73 15.49
N TYR A 12 7.53 7.82 14.65
CA TYR A 12 7.06 7.60 13.28
C TYR A 12 6.88 6.12 12.94
N VAL A 13 5.83 5.80 12.20
CA VAL A 13 5.59 4.48 11.58
C VAL A 13 5.40 4.66 10.09
N LEU A 14 6.17 3.92 9.29
CA LEU A 14 6.06 3.89 7.84
C LEU A 14 5.40 2.57 7.42
N THR A 15 4.38 2.64 6.56
CA THR A 15 3.83 1.48 5.87
C THR A 15 4.19 1.54 4.39
N THR A 16 4.75 0.47 3.86
CA THR A 16 5.08 0.38 2.42
C THR A 16 3.82 0.33 1.56
N THR A 17 2.75 -0.25 2.10
CA THR A 17 1.43 -0.28 1.46
C THR A 17 0.56 0.82 2.07
N PRO A 18 -0.01 1.74 1.27
CA PRO A 18 -0.89 2.78 1.78
C PRO A 18 -2.26 2.25 2.20
N VAL A 19 -2.90 3.07 3.02
CA VAL A 19 -4.26 2.87 3.52
C VAL A 19 -5.25 3.43 2.50
N LEU A 20 -6.24 2.64 2.09
CA LEU A 20 -7.34 3.06 1.22
C LEU A 20 -8.62 3.18 2.05
N ASP A 21 -9.26 4.35 2.05
CA ASP A 21 -10.50 4.63 2.80
C ASP A 21 -10.46 4.20 4.27
N GLY A 22 -9.34 4.43 4.94
CA GLY A 22 -9.15 4.07 6.35
C GLY A 22 -8.97 2.58 6.61
N ARG A 23 -8.84 1.75 5.56
CA ARG A 23 -8.57 0.32 5.66
C ARG A 23 -7.19 -0.02 5.07
N SER A 24 -6.47 -0.88 5.76
CA SER A 24 -5.23 -1.45 5.24
C SER A 24 -5.57 -2.61 4.32
N PHE A 25 -5.04 -2.57 3.10
CA PHE A 25 -5.12 -3.70 2.17
C PHE A 25 -3.73 -4.29 1.98
N GLY A 26 -3.65 -5.61 1.95
CA GLY A 26 -2.40 -6.31 1.66
C GLY A 26 -1.98 -6.11 0.21
N THR A 27 -0.67 -6.26 -0.05
CA THR A 27 -0.07 -6.14 -1.39
C THR A 27 -0.76 -7.03 -2.42
N ASN A 28 -1.06 -8.27 -2.04
CA ASN A 28 -1.76 -9.27 -2.84
C ASN A 28 -3.17 -8.83 -3.29
N MET A 29 -3.93 -8.12 -2.44
CA MET A 29 -5.26 -7.62 -2.84
C MET A 29 -5.15 -6.47 -3.84
N MET A 30 -4.18 -5.58 -3.66
CA MET A 30 -3.97 -4.49 -4.61
C MET A 30 -3.44 -4.99 -5.94
N GLU A 31 -2.52 -5.95 -5.94
CA GLU A 31 -2.04 -6.62 -7.16
C GLU A 31 -3.19 -7.25 -7.94
N ALA A 32 -4.11 -7.92 -7.24
CA ALA A 32 -5.31 -8.49 -7.85
C ALA A 32 -6.22 -7.40 -8.44
N ALA A 33 -6.43 -6.29 -7.73
CA ALA A 33 -7.24 -5.17 -8.22
C ALA A 33 -6.61 -4.51 -9.46
N LEU A 34 -5.31 -4.21 -9.43
CA LEU A 34 -4.57 -3.65 -10.56
C LEU A 34 -4.58 -4.58 -11.77
N THR A 35 -4.40 -5.88 -11.54
CA THR A 35 -4.49 -6.92 -12.58
C THR A 35 -5.89 -6.96 -13.21
N ALA A 36 -6.95 -6.90 -12.39
CA ALA A 36 -8.32 -6.91 -12.87
C ALA A 36 -8.65 -5.68 -13.72
N ILE A 37 -8.23 -4.48 -13.27
CA ILE A 37 -8.45 -3.22 -13.98
C ILE A 37 -7.64 -3.14 -15.28
N ALA A 38 -6.42 -3.68 -15.30
CA ALA A 38 -5.58 -3.68 -16.49
C ALA A 38 -6.15 -4.49 -17.67
N GLY A 39 -7.10 -5.40 -17.40
CA GLY A 39 -7.90 -6.07 -18.45
C GLY A 39 -7.11 -6.99 -19.39
N LYS A 40 -5.87 -7.38 -19.04
CA LYS A 40 -4.98 -8.15 -19.92
C LYS A 40 -5.30 -9.65 -19.99
N GLY A 41 -6.29 -10.14 -19.22
CA GLY A 41 -6.67 -11.56 -19.19
C GLY A 41 -5.59 -12.51 -18.67
N ARG A 42 -4.53 -11.97 -18.04
CA ARG A 42 -3.42 -12.69 -17.41
C ARG A 42 -2.90 -11.88 -16.23
N PRO A 43 -2.15 -12.50 -15.29
CA PRO A 43 -1.40 -11.76 -14.29
C PRO A 43 -0.46 -10.73 -14.91
N LEU A 44 -0.36 -9.56 -14.28
CA LEU A 44 0.66 -8.58 -14.59
C LEU A 44 2.03 -9.06 -14.10
N ASN A 45 3.08 -8.70 -14.82
CA ASN A 45 4.44 -8.84 -14.29
C ASN A 45 4.83 -7.62 -13.44
N ASP A 46 5.96 -7.70 -12.75
CA ASP A 46 6.44 -6.66 -11.84
C ASP A 46 6.61 -5.30 -12.54
N ALA A 47 7.07 -5.27 -13.79
CA ALA A 47 7.25 -4.01 -14.53
C ALA A 47 5.91 -3.35 -14.86
N GLU A 48 4.92 -4.14 -15.27
CA GLU A 48 3.55 -3.66 -15.54
C GLU A 48 2.87 -3.18 -14.26
N LEU A 49 3.08 -3.88 -13.15
CA LEU A 49 2.55 -3.50 -11.85
C LEU A 49 3.19 -2.18 -11.35
N ASN A 50 4.52 -2.07 -11.42
CA ASN A 50 5.26 -0.88 -11.00
C ASN A 50 4.84 0.35 -11.82
N ALA A 51 4.65 0.21 -13.14
CA ALA A 51 4.18 1.30 -13.98
C ALA A 51 2.80 1.83 -13.53
N LEU A 52 1.88 0.92 -13.15
CA LEU A 52 0.55 1.32 -12.63
C LEU A 52 0.65 1.96 -11.24
N LEU A 53 1.52 1.44 -10.37
CA LEU A 53 1.75 2.04 -9.05
C LEU A 53 2.29 3.47 -9.18
N ASP A 54 3.22 3.70 -10.13
CA ASP A 54 3.77 5.03 -10.42
C ASP A 54 2.69 5.97 -10.98
N GLU A 55 1.86 5.49 -11.91
CA GLU A 55 0.75 6.26 -12.50
C GLU A 55 -0.27 6.68 -11.43
N LEU A 56 -0.63 5.76 -10.53
CA LEU A 56 -1.56 6.01 -9.43
C LEU A 56 -0.94 6.83 -8.29
N GLN A 57 0.35 7.21 -8.41
CA GLN A 57 1.14 7.86 -7.37
C GLN A 57 1.04 7.13 -6.03
N PHE A 58 1.08 5.81 -6.09
CA PHE A 58 0.94 4.95 -4.93
C PHE A 58 2.18 5.07 -4.06
N LYS A 59 2.06 5.74 -2.91
CA LYS A 59 3.20 6.06 -2.04
C LYS A 59 3.05 5.41 -0.66
N PRO A 60 4.17 5.10 0.01
CA PRO A 60 4.16 4.73 1.41
C PRO A 60 3.42 5.75 2.27
N THR A 61 2.76 5.28 3.33
CA THR A 61 2.09 6.16 4.29
C THR A 61 2.96 6.34 5.52
N MET A 62 3.17 7.61 5.91
CA MET A 62 3.88 7.97 7.13
C MET A 62 2.87 8.38 8.20
N HIS A 63 2.90 7.68 9.33
CA HIS A 63 2.11 7.99 10.50
C HIS A 63 3.00 8.61 11.58
N ARG A 64 2.69 9.83 11.98
CA ARG A 64 3.28 10.45 13.17
C ARG A 64 2.48 10.02 14.40
N LEU A 65 3.16 9.50 15.41
CA LEU A 65 2.53 8.95 16.62
C LEU A 65 2.69 9.83 17.86
N GLY A 66 3.61 10.79 17.85
CA GLY A 66 3.82 11.75 18.94
C GLY A 66 5.29 12.12 19.08
#